data_AF-A0A1H3QKA2-F1
#
_entry.id   AF-A0A1H3QKA2-F1
#
_cell.length_a   1.000
_cell.length_b   1.000
_cell.length_c   1.000
_cell.angle_alpha   90.00
_cell.angle_beta   90.00
_cell.angle_gamma   90.00
#
_symmetry.space_group_name_H-M   'P 1'
#
loop_
_entity.id
_entity.type
_entity.pdbx_description
1 polymer ?
#
loop_
_entity_poly.entity_id
_entity_poly.type
_entity_poly.pdbx_seq_one_letter_code
_entity_poly.pdbx_strand_id
1 'polypeptide(L)'
;MNPWFETVAEAQRRAKKRLPSSVYGALVAGSERGLTIEDNIGAFSEIGFAPHVAGHKPARDLSTSVMGLPLSFPVMISPTGVQAVHPDGEVAVSRAAANRGITMGLSSFASKPVEEVVEANPNTLFQMYWTGTRDAMIQRMDRARKAGAKGLIATLDWSFSNGRDWGSPSIPEKLDLKTMVNFAPNVLPHPAWLLAYLKRRELPDLTAPNLQPPGGVAPTFFGAYYEWMQTPPPTWDDVAWLREEWGGPFMLKGVTRVDDALRAVDAGVTAISVSNHGGNNLDTTPATIRMLPSVAEAVGSQVEVVLDGGVRRGGDVAKAVALGARAVMIGRAYLWGLAANGQAGVENVLDILRGGLDSAVLGTGHASVHELGPDDLVIPAGFTRTLGAGSSSTGGAGGAAGAQAVVATASAAAPARTAAKTTRTRTVKPLAKAEAEKK
;
A
#
# COMPACT_ATOMS: atom_id res chain seq x y z
N MET A 1 13.93 23.84 -11.40
CA MET A 1 13.39 23.36 -10.10
C MET A 1 14.47 22.47 -9.49
N ASN A 2 14.71 22.54 -8.18
CA ASN A 2 15.70 21.69 -7.52
C ASN A 2 15.40 20.21 -7.83
N PRO A 3 16.32 19.42 -8.43
CA PRO A 3 16.09 18.02 -8.73
C PRO A 3 15.91 17.16 -7.47
N TRP A 4 16.35 17.65 -6.32
CA TRP A 4 16.29 16.99 -5.03
C TRP A 4 15.17 17.55 -4.14
N PHE A 5 14.71 16.74 -3.18
CA PHE A 5 13.79 17.13 -2.10
C PHE A 5 14.18 16.49 -0.77
N GLU A 6 13.84 17.17 0.32
CA GLU A 6 14.24 16.87 1.68
C GLU A 6 13.37 15.79 2.34
N THR A 7 12.11 15.67 1.89
CA THR A 7 11.11 14.81 2.53
C THR A 7 10.16 14.17 1.53
N VAL A 8 9.57 13.03 1.90
CA VAL A 8 8.49 12.39 1.14
C VAL A 8 7.25 13.30 1.03
N ALA A 9 7.01 14.17 2.02
CA ALA A 9 5.94 15.17 1.98
C ALA A 9 6.17 16.22 0.88
N GLU A 10 7.42 16.66 0.68
CA GLU A 10 7.76 17.55 -0.43
C GLU A 10 7.62 16.84 -1.79
N ALA A 11 7.99 15.56 -1.88
CA ALA A 11 7.72 14.74 -3.06
C ALA A 11 6.22 14.70 -3.38
N GLN A 12 5.37 14.48 -2.37
CA GLN A 12 3.91 14.49 -2.50
C GLN A 12 3.40 15.84 -3.03
N ARG A 13 3.87 16.96 -2.47
CA ARG A 13 3.48 18.31 -2.91
C ARG A 13 3.86 18.56 -4.37
N ARG A 14 5.05 18.13 -4.77
CA ARG A 14 5.52 18.21 -6.17
C ARG A 14 4.70 17.31 -7.09
N ALA A 15 4.40 16.09 -6.68
CA ALA A 15 3.54 15.17 -7.42
C ALA A 15 2.15 15.76 -7.66
N LYS A 16 1.51 16.33 -6.62
CA LYS A 16 0.20 16.99 -6.73
C LYS A 16 0.19 18.16 -7.71
N LYS A 17 1.29 18.91 -7.80
CA LYS A 17 1.43 20.01 -8.76
C LYS A 17 1.68 19.51 -10.19
N ARG A 18 2.42 18.40 -10.34
CA ARG A 18 2.88 17.90 -11.64
C ARG A 18 1.86 17.04 -12.36
N LEU A 19 1.10 16.22 -11.62
CA LEU A 19 0.17 15.27 -12.22
C LEU A 19 -1.17 15.93 -12.55
N PRO A 20 -1.79 15.58 -13.70
CA PRO A 20 -3.20 15.86 -13.94
C PRO A 20 -4.06 15.36 -12.78
N SER A 21 -5.14 16.05 -12.44
CA SER A 21 -5.91 15.71 -11.23
C SER A 21 -6.54 14.32 -11.29
N SER A 22 -6.85 13.81 -12.48
CA SER A 22 -7.30 12.42 -12.69
C SER A 22 -6.23 11.41 -12.27
N VAL A 23 -4.99 11.59 -12.75
CA VAL A 23 -3.84 10.73 -12.42
C VAL A 23 -3.48 10.83 -10.93
N TYR A 24 -3.45 12.05 -10.38
CA TYR A 24 -3.18 12.23 -8.95
C TYR A 24 -4.27 11.60 -8.07
N GLY A 25 -5.54 11.69 -8.48
CA GLY A 25 -6.67 11.05 -7.79
C GLY A 25 -6.64 9.52 -7.83
N ALA A 26 -6.03 8.93 -8.86
CA ALA A 26 -5.79 7.47 -8.92
C ALA A 26 -4.70 7.05 -7.93
N LEU A 27 -3.68 7.89 -7.74
CA LEU A 27 -2.61 7.67 -6.76
C LEU A 27 -3.11 7.86 -5.31
N VAL A 28 -3.89 8.91 -5.05
CA VAL A 28 -4.53 9.18 -3.74
C VAL A 28 -5.90 8.47 -3.69
N ALA A 29 -5.83 7.15 -3.87
CA ALA A 29 -6.90 6.19 -3.60
C ALA A 29 -7.27 6.17 -2.11
N GLY A 30 -8.38 5.50 -1.80
CA GLY A 30 -8.91 5.28 -0.46
C GLY A 30 -10.37 4.86 -0.54
N SER A 31 -10.93 4.49 0.61
CA SER A 31 -12.32 4.06 0.73
C SER A 31 -13.08 4.92 1.73
N GLU A 32 -14.35 5.14 1.45
CA GLU A 32 -15.32 5.82 2.29
C GLU A 32 -14.80 7.18 2.79
N ARG A 33 -14.59 7.32 4.11
CA ARG A 33 -14.15 8.57 4.74
C ARG A 33 -12.63 8.70 4.75
N GLY A 34 -11.90 7.59 4.57
CA GLY A 34 -10.44 7.55 4.57
C GLY A 34 -9.83 7.45 5.96
N LEU A 35 -10.58 6.97 6.96
CA LEU A 35 -10.11 6.85 8.35
C LEU A 35 -8.92 5.90 8.49
N THR A 36 -8.89 4.80 7.73
CA THR A 36 -7.74 3.88 7.72
C THR A 36 -6.49 4.55 7.14
N ILE A 37 -6.62 5.46 6.17
CA ILE A 37 -5.47 6.20 5.63
C ILE A 37 -4.93 7.16 6.69
N GLU A 38 -5.83 7.88 7.37
CA GLU A 38 -5.48 8.78 8.47
C GLU A 38 -4.78 8.01 9.60
N ASP A 39 -5.35 6.89 10.06
CA ASP A 39 -4.76 6.09 11.15
C ASP A 39 -3.43 5.45 10.72
N ASN A 40 -3.31 4.94 9.49
CA ASN A 40 -2.05 4.40 8.97
C ASN A 40 -0.89 5.40 9.11
N ILE A 41 -1.15 6.69 8.93
CA ILE A 41 -0.13 7.74 9.07
C ILE A 41 -0.02 8.20 10.53
N GLY A 42 -1.15 8.37 11.21
CA GLY A 42 -1.24 8.86 12.58
C GLY A 42 -0.59 7.91 13.59
N ALA A 43 -0.81 6.60 13.47
CA ALA A 43 -0.34 5.59 14.41
C ALA A 43 1.19 5.57 14.56
N PHE A 44 1.95 5.83 13.48
CA PHE A 44 3.42 5.95 13.60
C PHE A 44 3.85 7.12 14.49
N SER A 45 3.04 8.18 14.59
CA SER A 45 3.34 9.36 15.40
C SER A 45 3.04 9.16 16.89
N GLU A 46 2.26 8.13 17.25
CA GLU A 46 1.98 7.77 18.64
C GLU A 46 3.16 7.03 19.29
N ILE A 47 4.02 6.39 18.49
CA ILE A 47 5.21 5.68 18.97
C ILE A 47 6.38 6.67 19.09
N GLY A 48 6.98 6.77 20.28
CA GLY A 48 8.23 7.52 20.51
C GLY A 48 9.48 6.64 20.37
N PHE A 49 10.65 7.25 20.30
CA PHE A 49 11.95 6.57 20.48
C PHE A 49 12.48 6.83 21.90
N ALA A 50 13.24 5.89 22.45
CA ALA A 50 13.97 5.99 23.71
C ALA A 50 15.49 6.06 23.42
N PRO A 51 16.02 7.24 23.03
CA PRO A 51 17.39 7.35 22.55
C PRO A 51 18.44 7.24 23.65
N HIS A 52 19.65 6.82 23.27
CA HIS A 52 20.84 6.87 24.11
C HIS A 52 21.64 8.16 23.89
N VAL A 53 22.32 8.63 24.94
CA VAL A 53 23.14 9.87 24.88
C VAL A 53 24.60 9.57 24.53
N ALA A 54 25.15 8.45 25.02
CA ALA A 54 26.54 8.05 24.84
C ALA A 54 26.66 6.52 24.75
N GLY A 55 27.81 6.01 24.28
CA GLY A 55 28.05 4.58 24.09
C GLY A 55 27.68 4.05 22.70
N HIS A 56 27.41 4.95 21.75
CA HIS A 56 27.10 4.62 20.37
C HIS A 56 28.19 3.79 19.68
N LYS A 57 27.77 2.83 18.87
CA LYS A 57 28.67 2.04 18.03
C LYS A 57 28.92 2.76 16.70
N PRO A 58 30.16 2.81 16.19
CA PRO A 58 30.46 3.46 14.91
C PRO A 58 30.05 2.62 13.69
N ALA A 59 29.92 1.29 13.86
CA ALA A 59 29.49 0.39 12.79
C ALA A 59 28.02 0.60 12.44
N ARG A 60 27.69 0.46 11.14
CA ARG A 60 26.34 0.70 10.60
C ARG A 60 26.00 -0.34 9.55
N ASP A 61 25.27 -1.35 9.97
CA ASP A 61 24.70 -2.36 9.09
C ASP A 61 23.17 -2.22 9.01
N LEU A 62 22.71 -1.66 7.90
CA LEU A 62 21.28 -1.55 7.64
C LEU A 62 20.76 -2.74 6.82
N SER A 63 21.63 -3.61 6.32
CA SER A 63 21.24 -4.64 5.36
C SER A 63 20.33 -5.69 5.98
N THR A 64 19.52 -6.33 5.14
CA THR A 64 18.66 -7.45 5.52
C THR A 64 18.34 -8.28 4.27
N SER A 65 17.44 -9.24 4.41
CA SER A 65 16.89 -10.00 3.29
C SER A 65 15.40 -10.25 3.48
N VAL A 66 14.67 -10.38 2.38
CA VAL A 66 13.29 -10.88 2.37
C VAL A 66 13.16 -11.89 1.23
N MET A 67 12.59 -13.06 1.51
CA MET A 67 12.36 -14.15 0.58
C MET A 67 13.65 -14.61 -0.12
N GLY A 68 14.77 -14.58 0.62
CA GLY A 68 16.11 -14.87 0.10
C GLY A 68 16.73 -13.78 -0.79
N LEU A 69 16.04 -12.65 -1.01
CA LEU A 69 16.56 -11.52 -1.78
C LEU A 69 17.25 -10.49 -0.88
N PRO A 70 18.45 -10.03 -1.23
CA PRO A 70 19.18 -9.06 -0.42
C PRO A 70 18.56 -7.67 -0.53
N LEU A 71 18.53 -6.95 0.60
CA LEU A 71 18.14 -5.56 0.72
C LEU A 71 19.27 -4.76 1.37
N SER A 72 19.67 -3.65 0.76
CA SER A 72 20.71 -2.77 1.33
C SER A 72 20.22 -2.02 2.58
N PHE A 73 18.90 -1.93 2.77
CA PHE A 73 18.20 -1.52 3.99
C PHE A 73 16.75 -2.08 3.98
N PRO A 74 16.04 -2.23 5.13
CA PRO A 74 14.74 -2.90 5.28
C PRO A 74 13.54 -2.17 4.63
N VAL A 75 13.65 -1.84 3.34
CA VAL A 75 12.60 -1.27 2.50
C VAL A 75 12.50 -2.06 1.20
N MET A 76 11.28 -2.24 0.71
CA MET A 76 10.95 -2.84 -0.59
C MET A 76 9.98 -1.93 -1.34
N ILE A 77 9.97 -2.02 -2.68
CA ILE A 77 8.91 -1.38 -3.47
C ILE A 77 7.65 -2.22 -3.37
N SER A 78 6.54 -1.62 -2.93
CA SER A 78 5.24 -2.29 -2.89
C SER A 78 4.61 -2.36 -4.28
N PRO A 79 3.96 -3.48 -4.66
CA PRO A 79 3.19 -3.58 -5.89
C PRO A 79 2.09 -2.52 -5.95
N THR A 80 2.13 -1.67 -6.97
CA THR A 80 1.05 -0.72 -7.27
C THR A 80 0.73 -0.73 -8.75
N GLY A 81 -0.54 -0.90 -9.12
CA GLY A 81 -1.02 -0.68 -10.47
C GLY A 81 -1.61 0.72 -10.62
N VAL A 82 -0.82 1.70 -11.07
CA VAL A 82 -1.29 3.05 -11.37
C VAL A 82 -0.74 3.50 -12.71
N GLN A 83 -1.64 3.84 -13.62
CA GLN A 83 -1.29 4.22 -14.98
C GLN A 83 -0.91 5.70 -15.08
N ALA A 84 -0.16 6.04 -16.13
CA ALA A 84 0.07 7.42 -16.56
C ALA A 84 0.85 8.35 -15.59
N VAL A 85 1.51 7.84 -14.54
CA VAL A 85 2.29 8.66 -13.59
C VAL A 85 3.54 9.26 -14.23
N HIS A 86 4.27 8.44 -14.97
CA HIS A 86 5.49 8.80 -15.70
C HIS A 86 5.63 7.83 -16.89
N PRO A 87 6.10 8.26 -18.07
CA PRO A 87 6.17 7.38 -19.25
C PRO A 87 7.06 6.14 -19.05
N ASP A 88 8.12 6.25 -18.26
CA ASP A 88 8.97 5.10 -17.93
C ASP A 88 8.37 4.16 -16.86
N GLY A 89 7.28 4.56 -16.20
CA GLY A 89 6.50 3.74 -15.26
C GLY A 89 7.35 2.92 -14.27
N GLU A 90 7.00 1.66 -14.16
CA GLU A 90 7.63 0.69 -13.26
C GLU A 90 9.07 0.36 -13.65
N VAL A 91 9.49 0.56 -14.91
CA VAL A 91 10.88 0.35 -15.32
C VAL A 91 11.78 1.39 -14.66
N ALA A 92 11.36 2.67 -14.57
CA ALA A 92 12.11 3.68 -13.82
C ALA A 92 12.17 3.37 -12.32
N VAL A 93 11.08 2.87 -11.73
CA VAL A 93 11.06 2.44 -10.32
C VAL A 93 12.01 1.27 -10.09
N SER A 94 11.99 0.29 -11.00
CA SER A 94 12.84 -0.89 -10.97
C SER A 94 14.33 -0.53 -11.01
N ARG A 95 14.73 0.35 -11.94
CA ARG A 95 16.12 0.86 -12.02
C ARG A 95 16.54 1.62 -10.76
N ALA A 96 15.67 2.47 -10.23
CA ALA A 96 15.94 3.20 -8.98
C ALA A 96 16.14 2.24 -7.79
N ALA A 97 15.30 1.21 -7.68
CA ALA A 97 15.40 0.20 -6.65
C ALA A 97 16.71 -0.61 -6.80
N ALA A 98 17.04 -1.05 -8.01
CA ALA A 98 18.30 -1.75 -8.30
C ALA A 98 19.52 -0.91 -7.93
N ASN A 99 19.54 0.38 -8.30
CA ASN A 99 20.61 1.33 -7.97
C ASN A 99 20.82 1.55 -6.47
N ARG A 100 19.87 1.14 -5.64
CA ARG A 100 19.93 1.22 -4.18
C ARG A 100 19.91 -0.16 -3.52
N GLY A 101 20.03 -1.25 -4.27
CA GLY A 101 20.00 -2.61 -3.73
C GLY A 101 18.68 -2.94 -3.04
N ILE A 102 17.56 -2.56 -3.65
CA ILE A 102 16.20 -2.75 -3.13
C ILE A 102 15.41 -3.65 -4.08
N THR A 103 14.64 -4.57 -3.50
CA THR A 103 13.74 -5.49 -4.21
C THR A 103 12.52 -4.75 -4.77
N MET A 104 12.17 -5.08 -6.01
CA MET A 104 10.98 -4.57 -6.71
C MET A 104 9.80 -5.51 -6.50
N GLY A 105 8.67 -5.03 -5.97
CA GLY A 105 7.38 -5.71 -6.06
C GLY A 105 6.59 -5.18 -7.25
N LEU A 106 6.43 -5.96 -8.31
CA LEU A 106 5.71 -5.57 -9.52
C LEU A 106 4.25 -6.04 -9.47
N SER A 107 3.30 -5.13 -9.68
CA SER A 107 1.88 -5.52 -9.76
C SER A 107 1.53 -6.20 -11.09
N SER A 108 0.63 -7.18 -11.06
CA SER A 108 0.01 -7.70 -12.29
C SER A 108 -0.82 -6.64 -13.04
N PHE A 109 -1.19 -5.53 -12.39
CA PHE A 109 -1.89 -4.39 -12.99
C PHE A 109 -0.93 -3.26 -13.41
N ALA A 110 0.38 -3.48 -13.38
CA ALA A 110 1.39 -2.51 -13.77
C ALA A 110 1.28 -2.08 -15.24
N SER A 111 1.78 -0.88 -15.55
CA SER A 111 1.80 -0.30 -16.90
C SER A 111 2.89 -0.85 -17.82
N LYS A 112 3.87 -1.55 -17.25
CA LYS A 112 5.01 -2.14 -17.96
C LYS A 112 5.02 -3.66 -17.85
N PRO A 113 5.46 -4.36 -18.92
CA PRO A 113 5.56 -5.82 -18.92
C PRO A 113 6.64 -6.29 -17.94
N VAL A 114 6.41 -7.46 -17.33
CA VAL A 114 7.31 -8.07 -16.34
C VAL A 114 8.72 -8.28 -16.89
N GLU A 115 8.85 -8.56 -18.18
CA GLU A 115 10.15 -8.76 -18.84
C GLU A 115 11.04 -7.50 -18.75
N GLU A 116 10.51 -6.32 -19.07
CA GLU A 116 11.26 -5.06 -19.00
C GLU A 116 11.61 -4.67 -17.56
N VAL A 117 10.72 -4.96 -16.62
CA VAL A 117 10.92 -4.64 -15.21
C VAL A 117 12.00 -5.54 -14.60
N VAL A 118 11.99 -6.84 -14.90
CA VAL A 118 13.01 -7.80 -14.44
C VAL A 118 14.37 -7.49 -15.06
N GLU A 119 14.41 -7.11 -16.35
CA GLU A 119 15.66 -6.67 -16.99
C GLU A 119 16.29 -5.47 -16.25
N ALA A 120 15.47 -4.53 -15.77
CA ALA A 120 15.93 -3.40 -14.97
C ALA A 120 16.32 -3.76 -13.52
N ASN A 121 15.73 -4.80 -12.93
CA ASN A 121 16.06 -5.28 -11.59
C ASN A 121 15.83 -6.80 -11.48
N PRO A 122 16.89 -7.63 -11.45
CA PRO A 122 16.74 -9.07 -11.35
C PRO A 122 16.19 -9.53 -9.97
N ASN A 123 16.18 -8.65 -8.97
CA ASN A 123 15.53 -8.87 -7.68
C ASN A 123 14.08 -8.35 -7.73
N THR A 124 13.29 -8.90 -8.65
CA THR A 124 11.87 -8.58 -8.81
C THR A 124 10.99 -9.72 -8.31
N LEU A 125 10.03 -9.39 -7.45
CA LEU A 125 8.90 -10.23 -7.05
C LEU A 125 7.68 -9.84 -7.89
N PHE A 126 6.94 -10.83 -8.39
CA PHE A 126 5.72 -10.58 -9.15
C PHE A 126 4.50 -10.73 -8.24
N GLN A 127 3.66 -9.69 -8.19
CA GLN A 127 2.41 -9.72 -7.45
C GLN A 127 1.26 -10.11 -8.36
N MET A 128 0.42 -11.02 -7.90
CA MET A 128 -0.78 -11.46 -8.60
C MET A 128 -2.01 -11.32 -7.71
N TYR A 129 -3.12 -10.89 -8.33
CA TYR A 129 -4.45 -10.94 -7.75
C TYR A 129 -5.11 -12.27 -8.08
N TRP A 130 -6.03 -12.72 -7.23
CA TRP A 130 -6.88 -13.88 -7.51
C TRP A 130 -7.95 -13.50 -8.56
N THR A 131 -7.57 -13.59 -9.84
CA THR A 131 -8.40 -13.14 -10.96
C THR A 131 -8.32 -14.08 -12.15
N GLY A 132 -9.47 -14.40 -12.75
CA GLY A 132 -9.60 -15.32 -13.87
C GLY A 132 -9.68 -16.79 -13.44
N THR A 133 -9.43 -17.70 -14.39
CA THR A 133 -9.39 -19.15 -14.14
C THR A 133 -8.03 -19.57 -13.56
N ARG A 134 -7.97 -20.77 -12.94
CA ARG A 134 -6.70 -21.36 -12.51
C ARG A 134 -5.70 -21.47 -13.67
N ASP A 135 -6.13 -21.87 -14.86
CA ASP A 135 -5.26 -21.91 -16.05
C ASP A 135 -4.68 -20.54 -16.41
N ALA A 136 -5.48 -19.47 -16.33
CA ALA A 136 -5.00 -18.11 -16.56
C ALA A 136 -3.98 -17.68 -15.50
N MET A 137 -4.19 -18.08 -14.23
CA MET A 137 -3.22 -17.83 -13.15
C MET A 137 -1.92 -18.59 -13.37
N ILE A 138 -1.97 -19.88 -13.74
CA ILE A 138 -0.78 -20.68 -14.10
C ILE A 138 -0.02 -20.01 -15.24
N GLN A 139 -0.71 -19.60 -16.30
CA GLN A 139 -0.08 -18.93 -17.43
C GLN A 139 0.62 -17.62 -17.03
N ARG A 140 0.01 -16.82 -16.17
CA ARG A 140 0.61 -15.56 -15.66
C ARG A 140 1.83 -15.85 -14.79
N MET A 141 1.75 -16.85 -13.90
CA MET A 141 2.89 -17.30 -13.09
C MET A 141 4.04 -17.81 -13.96
N ASP A 142 3.75 -18.63 -14.97
CA ASP A 142 4.74 -19.16 -15.90
C ASP A 142 5.44 -18.05 -16.68
N ARG A 143 4.70 -17.04 -17.13
CA ARG A 143 5.28 -15.87 -17.80
C ARG A 143 6.22 -15.11 -16.85
N ALA A 144 5.78 -14.82 -15.62
CA ALA A 144 6.60 -14.12 -14.64
C ALA A 144 7.89 -14.92 -14.30
N ARG A 145 7.77 -16.25 -14.13
CA ARG A 145 8.90 -17.15 -13.85
C ARG A 145 9.88 -17.16 -15.03
N LYS A 146 9.38 -17.28 -16.26
CA LYS A 146 10.22 -17.23 -17.49
C LYS A 146 10.91 -15.88 -17.67
N ALA A 147 10.24 -14.78 -17.30
CA ALA A 147 10.84 -13.45 -17.31
C ALA A 147 11.95 -13.28 -16.26
N GLY A 148 11.99 -14.13 -15.22
CA GLY A 148 13.03 -14.14 -14.19
C GLY A 148 12.58 -13.64 -12.81
N ALA A 149 11.27 -13.47 -12.58
CA ALA A 149 10.75 -13.12 -11.26
C ALA A 149 11.16 -14.16 -10.21
N LYS A 150 11.61 -13.67 -9.05
CA LYS A 150 12.23 -14.49 -7.99
C LYS A 150 11.26 -15.06 -6.98
N GLY A 151 10.04 -14.53 -6.92
CA GLY A 151 9.01 -14.96 -6.00
C GLY A 151 7.66 -14.35 -6.37
N LEU A 152 6.60 -14.88 -5.75
CA LEU A 152 5.23 -14.43 -5.95
C LEU A 152 4.69 -13.71 -4.72
N ILE A 153 3.93 -12.64 -4.92
CA ILE A 153 3.12 -11.99 -3.89
C ILE A 153 1.65 -12.21 -4.24
N ALA A 154 0.93 -13.03 -3.50
CA ALA A 154 -0.51 -13.20 -3.67
C ALA A 154 -1.25 -12.15 -2.81
N THR A 155 -2.09 -11.32 -3.43
CA THR A 155 -2.83 -10.26 -2.72
C THR A 155 -4.31 -10.56 -2.67
N LEU A 156 -4.85 -10.74 -1.46
CA LEU A 156 -6.21 -11.25 -1.22
C LEU A 156 -7.09 -10.34 -0.34
N ASP A 157 -6.63 -9.13 0.01
CA ASP A 157 -7.30 -8.22 0.96
C ASP A 157 -8.42 -7.33 0.37
N TRP A 158 -8.94 -7.64 -0.82
CA TRP A 158 -9.86 -6.75 -1.53
C TRP A 158 -11.33 -6.95 -1.18
N SER A 159 -12.00 -5.83 -0.89
CA SER A 159 -13.43 -5.75 -0.55
C SER A 159 -14.29 -4.94 -1.55
N PHE A 160 -13.68 -4.44 -2.63
CA PHE A 160 -14.32 -3.74 -3.74
C PHE A 160 -15.23 -2.54 -3.37
N SER A 161 -14.86 -1.77 -2.33
CA SER A 161 -15.55 -0.50 -2.04
C SER A 161 -15.18 0.57 -3.08
N ASN A 162 -16.20 1.17 -3.70
CA ASN A 162 -16.03 2.15 -4.78
C ASN A 162 -16.20 3.60 -4.33
N GLY A 163 -16.83 3.83 -3.18
CA GLY A 163 -17.16 5.17 -2.67
C GLY A 163 -15.99 5.77 -1.89
N ARG A 164 -15.75 7.08 -2.08
CA ARG A 164 -14.84 7.88 -1.26
C ARG A 164 -15.29 9.34 -1.21
N ASP A 165 -15.20 9.99 -0.06
CA ASP A 165 -15.76 11.32 0.21
C ASP A 165 -15.13 12.45 -0.63
N TRP A 166 -13.93 12.22 -1.18
CA TRP A 166 -13.24 13.17 -2.07
C TRP A 166 -13.41 12.86 -3.56
N GLY A 167 -14.27 11.90 -3.90
CA GLY A 167 -14.61 11.54 -5.27
C GLY A 167 -13.59 10.61 -5.95
N SER A 168 -14.07 9.88 -6.95
CA SER A 168 -13.24 9.03 -7.80
C SER A 168 -12.80 9.78 -9.07
N PRO A 169 -11.54 9.63 -9.50
CA PRO A 169 -11.06 10.25 -10.72
C PRO A 169 -11.78 9.62 -11.92
N SER A 170 -12.12 10.45 -12.90
CA SER A 170 -12.46 9.94 -14.23
C SER A 170 -11.17 9.47 -14.90
N ILE A 171 -11.08 8.18 -15.21
CA ILE A 171 -9.96 7.59 -15.95
C ILE A 171 -10.56 7.09 -17.27
N PRO A 172 -10.02 7.50 -18.42
CA PRO A 172 -10.54 7.02 -19.70
C PRO A 172 -10.16 5.55 -19.93
N GLU A 173 -10.98 4.81 -20.67
CA GLU A 173 -10.62 3.44 -21.08
C GLU A 173 -9.61 3.43 -22.23
N LYS A 174 -9.66 4.45 -23.10
CA LYS A 174 -8.80 4.60 -24.28
C LYS A 174 -8.54 6.09 -24.53
N LEU A 175 -7.40 6.42 -25.11
CA LEU A 175 -7.06 7.79 -25.52
C LEU A 175 -7.37 8.00 -27.01
N ASP A 176 -8.65 8.16 -27.34
CA ASP A 176 -9.07 8.64 -28.67
C ASP A 176 -9.10 10.18 -28.76
N LEU A 177 -9.23 10.74 -29.97
CA LEU A 177 -9.24 12.20 -30.17
C LEU A 177 -10.32 12.90 -29.33
N LYS A 178 -11.50 12.28 -29.21
CA LYS A 178 -12.61 12.81 -28.42
C LYS A 178 -12.24 12.87 -26.93
N THR A 179 -11.61 11.82 -26.41
CA THR A 179 -11.11 11.73 -25.04
C THR A 179 -10.03 12.76 -24.79
N MET A 180 -9.07 12.91 -25.71
CA MET A 180 -8.01 13.91 -25.61
C MET A 180 -8.59 15.33 -25.51
N VAL A 181 -9.59 15.68 -26.33
CA VAL A 181 -10.28 16.98 -26.26
C VAL A 181 -10.98 17.16 -24.92
N ASN A 182 -11.70 16.14 -24.44
CA ASN A 182 -12.42 16.19 -23.16
C ASN A 182 -11.48 16.30 -21.95
N PHE A 183 -10.32 15.65 -21.98
CA PHE A 183 -9.31 15.68 -20.92
C PHE A 183 -8.32 16.85 -21.05
N ALA A 184 -8.33 17.61 -22.14
CA ALA A 184 -7.42 18.74 -22.34
C ALA A 184 -7.45 19.74 -21.16
N PRO A 185 -8.62 20.16 -20.61
CA PRO A 185 -8.64 21.04 -19.43
C PRO A 185 -7.97 20.43 -18.18
N ASN A 186 -7.92 19.10 -18.09
CA ASN A 186 -7.29 18.37 -16.99
C ASN A 186 -5.76 18.29 -17.14
N VAL A 187 -5.26 18.27 -18.37
CA VAL A 187 -3.85 18.01 -18.69
C VAL A 187 -3.06 19.29 -18.99
N LEU A 188 -3.67 20.25 -19.69
CA LEU A 188 -3.00 21.50 -20.12
C LEU A 188 -2.37 22.32 -18.97
N PRO A 189 -2.95 22.37 -17.75
CA PRO A 189 -2.31 23.03 -16.61
C PRO A 189 -1.03 22.35 -16.11
N HIS A 190 -0.67 21.18 -16.65
CA HIS A 190 0.45 20.35 -16.20
C HIS A 190 1.51 20.14 -17.31
N PRO A 191 2.18 21.21 -17.78
CA PRO A 191 3.06 21.16 -18.93
C PRO A 191 4.27 20.22 -18.74
N ALA A 192 4.78 20.09 -17.52
CA ALA A 192 5.91 19.20 -17.23
C ALA A 192 5.57 17.73 -17.49
N TRP A 193 4.35 17.31 -17.13
CA TRP A 193 3.86 15.95 -17.38
C TRP A 193 3.64 15.72 -18.88
N LEU A 194 3.00 16.67 -19.56
CA LEU A 194 2.78 16.59 -21.00
C LEU A 194 4.10 16.51 -21.78
N LEU A 195 5.07 17.35 -21.43
CA LEU A 195 6.40 17.35 -22.03
C LEU A 195 7.14 16.03 -21.82
N ALA A 196 6.92 15.31 -20.71
CA ALA A 196 7.53 14.00 -20.48
C ALA A 196 7.05 12.97 -21.50
N TYR A 197 5.73 12.90 -21.74
CA TYR A 197 5.14 12.02 -22.76
C TYR A 197 5.52 12.44 -24.19
N LEU A 198 5.47 13.74 -24.49
CA LEU A 198 5.88 14.27 -25.80
C LEU A 198 7.34 13.95 -26.14
N LYS A 199 8.25 14.04 -25.16
CA LYS A 199 9.66 13.69 -25.36
C LYS A 199 9.86 12.21 -25.68
N ARG A 200 9.03 11.33 -25.13
CA ARG A 200 9.04 9.89 -25.43
C ARG A 200 8.31 9.56 -26.73
N ARG A 201 7.57 10.53 -27.31
CA ARG A 201 6.71 10.37 -28.50
C ARG A 201 5.67 9.26 -28.30
N GLU A 202 5.19 9.15 -27.06
CA GLU A 202 4.26 8.12 -26.62
C GLU A 202 3.04 8.79 -25.96
N LEU A 203 1.90 8.12 -26.07
CA LEU A 203 0.73 8.42 -25.26
C LEU A 203 0.73 7.51 -24.02
N PRO A 204 0.08 7.91 -22.91
CA PRO A 204 -0.11 7.01 -21.79
C PRO A 204 -0.82 5.72 -22.21
N ASP A 205 -0.18 4.58 -21.94
CA ASP A 205 -0.83 3.28 -22.01
C ASP A 205 -1.73 3.11 -20.76
N LEU A 206 -2.95 2.63 -20.98
CA LEU A 206 -3.98 2.43 -19.95
C LEU A 206 -4.34 0.95 -19.81
N THR A 207 -3.52 0.06 -20.39
CA THR A 207 -3.66 -1.39 -20.32
C THR A 207 -2.86 -2.00 -19.16
N ALA A 208 -3.16 -3.26 -18.86
CA ALA A 208 -2.43 -4.11 -17.93
C ALA A 208 -1.72 -5.24 -18.69
N PRO A 209 -0.52 -4.99 -19.28
CA PRO A 209 0.18 -5.94 -20.14
C PRO A 209 0.48 -7.29 -19.48
N ASN A 210 0.59 -7.34 -18.15
CA ASN A 210 0.88 -8.58 -17.41
C ASN A 210 -0.32 -9.52 -17.28
N LEU A 211 -1.51 -9.09 -17.69
CA LEU A 211 -2.74 -9.90 -17.71
C LEU A 211 -3.11 -10.37 -19.13
N GLN A 212 -2.28 -10.07 -20.12
CA GLN A 212 -2.52 -10.46 -21.50
C GLN A 212 -2.59 -12.00 -21.66
N PRO A 213 -3.68 -12.54 -22.25
CA PRO A 213 -3.77 -13.97 -22.56
C PRO A 213 -2.86 -14.35 -23.74
N PRO A 214 -2.51 -15.63 -23.92
CA PRO A 214 -1.58 -16.06 -24.97
C PRO A 214 -2.17 -15.72 -26.34
N GLY A 215 -1.43 -14.96 -27.15
CA GLY A 215 -1.88 -14.55 -28.48
C GLY A 215 -3.05 -13.55 -28.51
N GLY A 216 -3.51 -13.06 -27.35
CA GLY A 216 -4.56 -12.06 -27.25
C GLY A 216 -4.02 -10.64 -27.00
N VAL A 217 -4.92 -9.71 -26.72
CA VAL A 217 -4.60 -8.30 -26.41
C VAL A 217 -4.60 -8.07 -24.90
N ALA A 218 -3.74 -7.17 -24.42
CA ALA A 218 -3.76 -6.76 -23.02
C ALA A 218 -5.11 -6.09 -22.67
N PRO A 219 -5.75 -6.45 -21.55
CA PRO A 219 -6.96 -5.78 -21.11
C PRO A 219 -6.67 -4.34 -20.67
N THR A 220 -7.66 -3.46 -20.76
CA THR A 220 -7.60 -2.15 -20.08
C THR A 220 -7.57 -2.36 -18.57
N PHE A 221 -7.12 -1.35 -17.81
CA PHE A 221 -7.15 -1.40 -16.35
C PHE A 221 -8.55 -1.76 -15.80
N PHE A 222 -9.61 -1.16 -16.35
CA PHE A 222 -10.98 -1.47 -15.95
C PHE A 222 -11.45 -2.85 -16.40
N GLY A 223 -11.03 -3.33 -17.57
CA GLY A 223 -11.33 -4.70 -18.01
C GLY A 223 -10.73 -5.74 -17.07
N ALA A 224 -9.46 -5.55 -16.68
CA ALA A 224 -8.79 -6.37 -15.68
C ALA A 224 -9.49 -6.31 -14.30
N TYR A 225 -9.86 -5.10 -13.87
CA TYR A 225 -10.55 -4.90 -12.60
C TYR A 225 -11.94 -5.57 -12.59
N TYR A 226 -12.68 -5.52 -13.70
CA TYR A 226 -13.99 -6.16 -13.83
C TYR A 226 -13.89 -7.69 -13.79
N GLU A 227 -12.93 -8.29 -14.50
CA GLU A 227 -12.66 -9.74 -14.42
C GLU A 227 -12.41 -10.16 -12.97
N TRP A 228 -11.59 -9.38 -12.25
CA TRP A 228 -11.28 -9.64 -10.86
C TRP A 228 -12.51 -9.55 -9.94
N MET A 229 -13.33 -8.52 -10.07
CA MET A 229 -14.58 -8.38 -9.30
C MET A 229 -15.55 -9.56 -9.50
N GLN A 230 -15.50 -10.20 -10.67
CA GLN A 230 -16.36 -11.34 -11.01
C GLN A 230 -15.75 -12.69 -10.65
N THR A 231 -14.45 -12.73 -10.33
CA THR A 231 -13.77 -13.97 -9.97
C THR A 231 -14.21 -14.41 -8.56
N PRO A 232 -14.69 -15.65 -8.38
CA PRO A 232 -15.03 -16.16 -7.04
C PRO A 232 -13.85 -16.04 -6.08
N PRO A 233 -14.05 -15.58 -4.83
CA PRO A 233 -12.98 -15.48 -3.84
C PRO A 233 -12.29 -16.82 -3.57
N PRO A 234 -10.98 -16.84 -3.30
CA PRO A 234 -10.25 -18.06 -3.01
C PRO A 234 -10.57 -18.63 -1.62
N THR A 235 -10.44 -19.94 -1.50
CA THR A 235 -10.34 -20.67 -0.23
C THR A 235 -8.89 -20.73 0.27
N TRP A 236 -8.66 -21.27 1.47
CA TRP A 236 -7.29 -21.53 1.95
C TRP A 236 -6.60 -22.67 1.18
N ASP A 237 -7.36 -23.65 0.67
CA ASP A 237 -6.83 -24.69 -0.21
C ASP A 237 -6.36 -24.09 -1.55
N ASP A 238 -7.04 -23.05 -2.03
CA ASP A 238 -6.60 -22.30 -3.22
C ASP A 238 -5.28 -21.54 -2.96
N VAL A 239 -5.05 -21.04 -1.74
CA VAL A 239 -3.77 -20.41 -1.37
C VAL A 239 -2.65 -21.45 -1.36
N ALA A 240 -2.89 -22.62 -0.76
CA ALA A 240 -1.92 -23.72 -0.74
C ALA A 240 -1.61 -24.19 -2.17
N TRP A 241 -2.64 -24.38 -2.99
CA TRP A 241 -2.49 -24.70 -4.42
C TRP A 241 -1.67 -23.65 -5.17
N LEU A 242 -1.99 -22.37 -5.02
CA LEU A 242 -1.27 -21.29 -5.72
C LEU A 242 0.21 -21.24 -5.33
N ARG A 243 0.50 -21.49 -4.04
CA ARG A 243 1.88 -21.57 -3.52
C ARG A 243 2.63 -22.76 -4.11
N GLU A 244 1.98 -23.93 -4.18
CA GLU A 244 2.55 -25.14 -4.76
C GLU A 244 2.84 -24.98 -6.25
N GLU A 245 1.88 -24.47 -7.03
CA GLU A 245 2.05 -24.18 -8.46
C GLU A 245 3.16 -23.16 -8.74
N TRP A 246 3.34 -22.17 -7.87
CA TRP A 246 4.46 -21.25 -7.99
C TRP A 246 5.81 -21.95 -7.80
N GLY A 247 5.92 -22.81 -6.78
CA GLY A 247 7.09 -23.67 -6.53
C GLY A 247 8.33 -22.93 -6.03
N GLY A 248 8.17 -21.80 -5.34
CA GLY A 248 9.29 -20.97 -4.87
C GLY A 248 8.89 -20.00 -3.76
N PRO A 249 9.71 -18.96 -3.50
CA PRO A 249 9.38 -17.95 -2.50
C PRO A 249 8.00 -17.33 -2.77
N PHE A 250 7.12 -17.37 -1.76
CA PHE A 250 5.74 -16.95 -1.86
C PHE A 250 5.32 -16.11 -0.64
N MET A 251 4.76 -14.94 -0.90
CA MET A 251 4.24 -14.03 0.12
C MET A 251 2.71 -13.94 0.03
N LEU A 252 2.01 -14.10 1.15
CA LEU A 252 0.60 -13.73 1.24
C LEU A 252 0.48 -12.28 1.76
N LYS A 253 -0.11 -11.40 0.95
CA LYS A 253 -0.27 -9.98 1.27
C LYS A 253 -1.71 -9.65 1.64
N GLY A 254 -1.85 -8.88 2.73
CA GLY A 254 -3.15 -8.43 3.23
C GLY A 254 -3.55 -9.01 4.58
N VAL A 255 -2.62 -9.66 5.28
CA VAL A 255 -2.88 -10.36 6.53
C VAL A 255 -2.94 -9.34 7.66
N THR A 256 -4.07 -9.23 8.35
CA THR A 256 -4.25 -8.25 9.45
C THR A 256 -4.61 -8.90 10.78
N ARG A 257 -4.74 -10.23 10.80
CA ARG A 257 -5.22 -11.01 11.93
C ARG A 257 -4.32 -12.20 12.21
N VAL A 258 -4.29 -12.63 13.46
CA VAL A 258 -3.50 -13.77 13.96
C VAL A 258 -3.99 -15.09 13.38
N ASP A 259 -5.31 -15.32 13.33
CA ASP A 259 -5.89 -16.53 12.76
C ASP A 259 -5.54 -16.72 11.28
N ASP A 260 -5.64 -15.65 10.48
CA ASP A 260 -5.24 -15.67 9.07
C ASP A 260 -3.72 -15.86 8.90
N ALA A 261 -2.91 -15.25 9.78
CA ALA A 261 -1.45 -15.41 9.75
C ALA A 261 -1.05 -16.87 10.00
N LEU A 262 -1.67 -17.54 10.98
CA LEU A 262 -1.43 -18.95 11.26
C LEU A 262 -1.90 -19.85 10.11
N ARG A 263 -3.05 -19.56 9.49
CA ARG A 263 -3.48 -20.30 8.29
C ARG A 263 -2.55 -20.09 7.09
N ALA A 264 -1.93 -18.92 6.96
CA ALA A 264 -0.92 -18.69 5.94
C ALA A 264 0.32 -19.56 6.18
N VAL A 265 0.75 -19.71 7.44
CA VAL A 265 1.82 -20.65 7.83
C VAL A 265 1.42 -22.08 7.47
N ASP A 266 0.20 -22.51 7.79
CA ASP A 266 -0.31 -23.85 7.46
C ASP A 266 -0.35 -24.11 5.94
N ALA A 267 -0.71 -23.08 5.15
CA ALA A 267 -0.65 -23.14 3.68
C ALA A 267 0.80 -23.19 3.13
N GLY A 268 1.80 -22.98 3.99
CA GLY A 268 3.24 -23.05 3.70
C GLY A 268 3.76 -21.89 2.87
N VAL A 269 3.21 -20.68 3.07
CA VAL A 269 3.81 -19.46 2.52
C VAL A 269 5.19 -19.23 3.15
N THR A 270 6.08 -18.52 2.47
CA THR A 270 7.42 -18.19 3.02
C THR A 270 7.45 -16.84 3.74
N ALA A 271 6.49 -15.98 3.42
CA ALA A 271 6.37 -14.65 4.02
C ALA A 271 4.91 -14.21 4.08
N ILE A 272 4.61 -13.28 4.98
CA ILE A 272 3.33 -12.57 5.03
C ILE A 272 3.56 -11.06 5.03
N SER A 273 2.63 -10.31 4.45
CA SER A 273 2.60 -8.85 4.56
C SER A 273 1.42 -8.40 5.39
N VAL A 274 1.72 -7.73 6.51
CA VAL A 274 0.75 -6.98 7.31
C VAL A 274 0.36 -5.73 6.55
N SER A 275 -0.81 -5.79 5.92
CA SER A 275 -1.28 -4.84 4.91
C SER A 275 -2.78 -4.63 5.05
N ASN A 276 -3.22 -3.37 5.01
CA ASN A 276 -4.62 -2.99 4.78
C ASN A 276 -4.76 -2.29 3.41
N HIS A 277 -3.90 -2.68 2.46
CA HIS A 277 -3.83 -2.14 1.10
C HIS A 277 -3.60 -0.63 1.04
N GLY A 278 -2.90 -0.08 2.05
CA GLY A 278 -2.70 1.36 2.19
C GLY A 278 -3.99 2.16 2.43
N GLY A 279 -5.02 1.52 3.00
CA GLY A 279 -6.34 2.10 3.28
C GLY A 279 -7.26 2.21 2.07
N ASN A 280 -7.02 1.39 1.02
CA ASN A 280 -7.80 1.42 -0.23
C ASN A 280 -8.98 0.43 -0.26
N ASN A 281 -9.14 -0.42 0.75
CA ASN A 281 -10.13 -1.50 0.75
C ASN A 281 -11.20 -1.25 1.80
N LEU A 282 -11.13 -1.92 2.95
CA LEU A 282 -12.10 -1.76 4.03
C LEU A 282 -11.69 -0.57 4.93
N ASP A 283 -12.44 0.54 4.85
CA ASP A 283 -12.22 1.67 5.77
C ASP A 283 -12.57 1.26 7.20
N THR A 284 -12.05 2.01 8.19
CA THR A 284 -12.08 1.70 9.63
C THR A 284 -11.25 0.48 10.07
N THR A 285 -10.53 -0.17 9.14
CA THR A 285 -9.47 -1.13 9.50
C THR A 285 -8.36 -0.39 10.27
N PRO A 286 -7.89 -0.91 11.41
CA PRO A 286 -6.77 -0.30 12.15
C PRO A 286 -5.50 -0.16 11.30
N ALA A 287 -4.63 0.77 11.70
CA ALA A 287 -3.31 0.91 11.12
C ALA A 287 -2.51 -0.39 11.22
N THR A 288 -1.80 -0.75 10.15
CA THR A 288 -1.00 -1.99 10.08
C THR A 288 0.03 -2.10 11.19
N ILE A 289 0.67 -0.99 11.55
CA ILE A 289 1.66 -0.94 12.63
C ILE A 289 1.10 -1.31 14.01
N ARG A 290 -0.23 -1.17 14.21
CA ARG A 290 -0.90 -1.60 15.45
C ARG A 290 -1.15 -3.10 15.50
N MET A 291 -1.30 -3.73 14.33
CA MET A 291 -1.59 -5.17 14.20
C MET A 291 -0.31 -6.00 14.08
N LEU A 292 0.78 -5.37 13.64
CA LEU A 292 2.07 -6.00 13.41
C LEU A 292 2.60 -6.82 14.60
N PRO A 293 2.65 -6.30 15.85
CA PRO A 293 3.31 -7.03 16.93
C PRO A 293 2.67 -8.39 17.19
N SER A 294 1.33 -8.44 17.24
CA SER A 294 0.60 -9.69 17.50
C SER A 294 0.72 -10.70 16.36
N VAL A 295 0.75 -10.23 15.11
CA VAL A 295 0.95 -11.11 13.95
C VAL A 295 2.37 -11.67 13.95
N ALA A 296 3.39 -10.82 14.18
CA ALA A 296 4.78 -11.22 14.23
C ALA A 296 5.07 -12.22 15.37
N GLU A 297 4.53 -11.97 16.56
CA GLU A 297 4.63 -12.88 17.70
C GLU A 297 4.00 -14.25 17.40
N ALA A 298 2.80 -14.27 16.82
CA ALA A 298 2.06 -15.50 16.58
C ALA A 298 2.75 -16.44 15.57
N VAL A 299 3.36 -15.89 14.51
CA VAL A 299 4.06 -16.71 13.51
C VAL A 299 5.51 -16.99 13.88
N GLY A 300 6.12 -16.16 14.73
CA GLY A 300 7.49 -16.30 15.19
C GLY A 300 8.48 -16.33 14.03
N SER A 301 9.33 -17.36 14.00
CA SER A 301 10.35 -17.57 12.96
C SER A 301 9.91 -18.47 11.81
N GLN A 302 8.65 -18.90 11.78
CA GLN A 302 8.14 -19.84 10.76
C GLN A 302 8.06 -19.21 9.37
N VAL A 303 7.72 -17.91 9.30
CA VAL A 303 7.65 -17.12 8.07
C VAL A 303 8.19 -15.73 8.31
N GLU A 304 8.70 -15.08 7.27
CA GLU A 304 9.10 -13.68 7.37
C GLU A 304 7.87 -12.76 7.38
N VAL A 305 7.88 -11.74 8.23
CA VAL A 305 6.79 -10.75 8.30
C VAL A 305 7.28 -9.43 7.73
N VAL A 306 6.57 -8.89 6.72
CA VAL A 306 6.79 -7.53 6.23
C VAL A 306 5.55 -6.67 6.51
N LEU A 307 5.71 -5.35 6.46
CA LEU A 307 4.59 -4.41 6.67
C LEU A 307 4.46 -3.42 5.52
N ASP A 308 3.23 -3.08 5.14
CA ASP A 308 2.95 -1.87 4.36
C ASP A 308 1.87 -1.01 5.02
N GLY A 309 1.57 0.16 4.43
CA GLY A 309 0.62 1.12 4.99
C GLY A 309 1.32 2.21 5.81
N GLY A 310 1.07 3.47 5.49
CA GLY A 310 1.50 4.61 6.33
C GLY A 310 2.96 5.05 6.29
N VAL A 311 3.93 4.19 5.96
CA VAL A 311 5.38 4.50 6.03
C VAL A 311 5.79 5.70 5.16
N ARG A 312 6.37 6.76 5.75
CA ARG A 312 6.83 7.98 5.04
C ARG A 312 8.21 8.49 5.45
N ARG A 313 8.81 7.93 6.51
CA ARG A 313 10.09 8.36 7.08
C ARG A 313 10.93 7.16 7.43
N GLY A 314 12.25 7.34 7.50
CA GLY A 314 13.15 6.27 7.98
C GLY A 314 12.88 5.86 9.43
N GLY A 315 12.43 6.77 10.28
CA GLY A 315 11.97 6.44 11.63
C GLY A 315 10.73 5.53 11.65
N ASP A 316 9.85 5.62 10.63
CA ASP A 316 8.71 4.70 10.51
C ASP A 316 9.20 3.29 10.16
N VAL A 317 10.25 3.18 9.32
CA VAL A 317 10.92 1.91 9.01
C VAL A 317 11.50 1.29 10.29
N ALA A 318 12.26 2.07 11.07
CA ALA A 318 12.86 1.60 12.31
C ALA A 318 11.81 1.09 13.30
N LYS A 319 10.70 1.82 13.48
CA LYS A 319 9.58 1.41 14.34
C LYS A 319 8.95 0.09 13.88
N ALA A 320 8.72 -0.08 12.59
CA ALA A 320 8.18 -1.35 12.08
C ALA A 320 9.15 -2.51 12.32
N VAL A 321 10.46 -2.30 12.10
CA VAL A 321 11.47 -3.34 12.33
C VAL A 321 11.55 -3.72 13.82
N ALA A 322 11.62 -2.72 14.70
CA ALA A 322 11.60 -2.91 16.15
C ALA A 322 10.35 -3.65 16.65
N LEU A 323 9.23 -3.54 15.94
CA LEU A 323 7.95 -4.21 16.25
C LEU A 323 7.77 -5.57 15.56
N GLY A 324 8.81 -6.11 14.93
CA GLY A 324 8.83 -7.47 14.40
C GLY A 324 8.71 -7.61 12.88
N ALA A 325 8.71 -6.51 12.12
CA ALA A 325 8.82 -6.60 10.67
C ALA A 325 10.27 -6.85 10.22
N ARG A 326 10.48 -7.76 9.28
CA ARG A 326 11.76 -7.96 8.60
C ARG A 326 12.12 -6.78 7.69
N ALA A 327 11.11 -6.22 7.03
CA ALA A 327 11.21 -5.04 6.17
C ALA A 327 9.83 -4.37 6.01
N VAL A 328 9.81 -3.17 5.44
CA VAL A 328 8.56 -2.52 5.03
C VAL A 328 8.46 -2.38 3.52
N MET A 329 7.24 -2.37 2.98
CA MET A 329 6.95 -2.09 1.58
C MET A 329 6.38 -0.67 1.45
N ILE A 330 6.96 0.15 0.57
CA ILE A 330 6.48 1.51 0.33
C ILE A 330 5.67 1.57 -0.97
N GLY A 331 4.53 2.26 -0.97
CA GLY A 331 3.67 2.46 -2.14
C GLY A 331 3.68 3.92 -2.60
N ARG A 332 2.69 4.71 -2.16
CA ARG A 332 2.54 6.13 -2.52
C ARG A 332 3.82 6.96 -2.38
N ALA A 333 4.68 6.66 -1.41
CA ALA A 333 5.95 7.36 -1.20
C ALA A 333 6.84 7.35 -2.46
N TYR A 334 7.09 6.19 -3.05
CA TYR A 334 7.92 6.12 -4.26
C TYR A 334 7.18 6.65 -5.49
N LEU A 335 5.86 6.48 -5.57
CA LEU A 335 5.06 7.03 -6.68
C LEU A 335 5.09 8.56 -6.68
N TRP A 336 5.11 9.20 -5.51
CA TRP A 336 5.33 10.63 -5.40
C TRP A 336 6.74 11.02 -5.85
N GLY A 337 7.76 10.22 -5.51
CA GLY A 337 9.11 10.39 -6.05
C GLY A 337 9.14 10.32 -7.58
N LEU A 338 8.53 9.27 -8.15
CA LEU A 338 8.41 9.06 -9.60
C LEU A 338 7.74 10.25 -10.29
N ALA A 339 6.61 10.71 -9.77
CA ALA A 339 5.90 11.87 -10.30
C ALA A 339 6.72 13.17 -10.14
N ALA A 340 7.47 13.30 -9.05
CA ALA A 340 8.24 14.48 -8.72
C ALA A 340 9.52 14.61 -9.55
N ASN A 341 10.21 13.53 -9.92
CA ASN A 341 11.44 13.63 -10.71
C ASN A 341 11.85 12.35 -11.46
N GLY A 342 10.91 11.49 -11.85
CA GLY A 342 11.20 10.23 -12.54
C GLY A 342 12.01 9.28 -11.65
N GLN A 343 12.90 8.50 -12.26
CA GLN A 343 13.80 7.57 -11.56
C GLN A 343 14.57 8.26 -10.40
N ALA A 344 15.16 9.43 -10.66
CA ALA A 344 15.92 10.16 -9.64
C ALA A 344 15.08 10.55 -8.42
N GLY A 345 13.77 10.78 -8.61
CA GLY A 345 12.86 11.04 -7.50
C GLY A 345 12.56 9.79 -6.67
N VAL A 346 12.48 8.61 -7.29
CA VAL A 346 12.37 7.34 -6.56
C VAL A 346 13.64 7.09 -5.74
N GLU A 347 14.82 7.28 -6.34
CA GLU A 347 16.11 7.17 -5.66
C GLU A 347 16.17 8.13 -4.45
N ASN A 348 15.74 9.38 -4.63
CA ASN A 348 15.69 10.36 -3.54
C ASN A 348 14.76 9.91 -2.40
N VAL A 349 13.60 9.30 -2.68
CA VAL A 349 12.72 8.75 -1.63
C VAL A 349 13.44 7.65 -0.85
N LEU A 350 14.11 6.73 -1.54
CA LEU A 350 14.87 5.66 -0.89
C LEU A 350 16.00 6.22 -0.03
N ASP A 351 16.71 7.25 -0.51
CA ASP A 351 17.79 7.91 0.23
C ASP A 351 17.28 8.62 1.50
N ILE A 352 16.10 9.26 1.45
CA ILE A 352 15.45 9.86 2.63
C ILE A 352 15.10 8.80 3.67
N LEU A 353 14.54 7.67 3.24
CA LEU A 353 14.16 6.59 4.16
C LEU A 353 15.40 5.93 4.77
N ARG A 354 16.44 5.68 3.97
CA ARG A 354 17.71 5.15 4.44
C ARG A 354 18.35 6.07 5.47
N GLY A 355 18.43 7.38 5.20
CA GLY A 355 19.01 8.35 6.13
C GLY A 355 18.25 8.46 7.45
N GLY A 356 16.91 8.43 7.41
CA GLY A 356 16.12 8.43 8.64
C GLY A 356 16.26 7.15 9.46
N LEU A 357 16.40 5.99 8.81
CA LEU A 357 16.62 4.71 9.47
C LEU A 357 18.02 4.65 10.09
N ASP A 358 19.03 5.10 9.34
CA ASP A 358 20.40 5.24 9.80
C ASP A 358 20.49 6.10 11.08
N SER A 359 19.78 7.23 11.09
CA SER A 359 19.67 8.10 12.26
C SER A 359 18.98 7.42 13.44
N ALA A 360 17.99 6.56 13.21
CA ALA A 360 17.28 5.86 14.27
C ALA A 360 18.17 4.77 14.89
N VAL A 361 18.82 3.93 14.07
CA VAL A 361 19.77 2.90 14.52
C VAL A 361 20.89 3.51 15.36
N LEU A 362 21.44 4.66 14.91
CA LEU A 362 22.38 5.41 15.74
C LEU A 362 21.73 5.88 17.03
N GLY A 363 20.62 6.59 16.95
CA GLY A 363 20.00 7.23 18.12
C GLY A 363 19.61 6.24 19.22
N THR A 364 19.33 5.00 18.87
CA THR A 364 19.03 3.91 19.80
C THR A 364 20.26 3.08 20.19
N GLY A 365 21.49 3.55 19.91
CA GLY A 365 22.71 2.92 20.41
C GLY A 365 23.17 1.69 19.63
N HIS A 366 22.52 1.34 18.53
CA HIS A 366 22.76 0.10 17.81
C HIS A 366 23.76 0.23 16.66
N ALA A 367 24.37 -0.90 16.30
CA ALA A 367 25.21 -1.00 15.10
C ALA A 367 24.46 -1.57 13.90
N SER A 368 23.31 -2.22 14.12
CA SER A 368 22.55 -2.89 13.08
C SER A 368 21.05 -2.75 13.27
N VAL A 369 20.30 -2.78 12.17
CA VAL A 369 18.83 -2.87 12.19
C VAL A 369 18.32 -4.14 12.88
N HIS A 370 19.15 -5.18 12.98
CA HIS A 370 18.82 -6.44 13.66
C HIS A 370 18.86 -6.34 15.19
N GLU A 371 19.45 -5.26 15.74
CA GLU A 371 19.46 -5.02 17.17
C GLU A 371 18.23 -4.21 17.64
N LEU A 372 17.46 -3.63 16.70
CA LEU A 372 16.26 -2.86 17.03
C LEU A 372 15.19 -3.75 17.67
N GLY A 373 14.57 -3.26 18.75
CA GLY A 373 13.50 -3.96 19.46
C GLY A 373 12.49 -3.03 20.14
N PRO A 374 11.43 -3.58 20.75
CA PRO A 374 10.40 -2.78 21.39
C PRO A 374 10.90 -1.88 22.53
N ASP A 375 12.00 -2.27 23.19
CA ASP A 375 12.63 -1.49 24.27
C ASP A 375 13.26 -0.17 23.77
N ASP A 376 13.49 -0.02 22.47
CA ASP A 376 13.93 1.23 21.84
C ASP A 376 12.80 2.25 21.68
N LEU A 377 11.57 1.86 22.00
CA LEU A 377 10.36 2.59 21.70
C LEU A 377 9.59 2.97 22.96
N VAL A 378 8.95 4.13 22.90
CA VAL A 378 7.90 4.51 23.86
C VAL A 378 6.56 4.19 23.22
N ILE A 379 5.95 3.08 23.61
CA ILE A 379 4.69 2.58 23.06
C ILE A 379 3.56 2.86 24.05
N PRO A 380 2.50 3.61 23.65
CA PRO A 380 1.40 3.90 24.56
C PRO A 380 0.59 2.64 24.91
N ALA A 381 0.04 2.60 26.11
CA ALA A 381 -0.83 1.51 26.54
C ALA A 381 -2.03 1.37 25.59
N GLY A 382 -2.35 0.13 25.21
CA GLY A 382 -3.45 -0.16 24.29
C GLY A 382 -3.19 0.20 22.83
N PHE A 383 -1.95 0.50 22.45
CA PHE A 383 -1.55 0.73 21.06
C PHE A 383 -1.79 -0.50 20.17
N THR A 384 -1.28 -1.66 20.61
CA THR A 384 -1.36 -2.93 19.88
C THR A 384 -2.81 -3.41 19.80
N ARG A 385 -3.19 -3.88 18.60
CA ARG A 385 -4.52 -4.43 18.31
C ARG A 385 -4.38 -5.90 17.92
N THR A 386 -4.68 -6.77 18.85
CA THR A 386 -4.73 -8.22 18.61
C THR A 386 -6.07 -8.59 18.00
N LEU A 387 -6.07 -8.99 16.72
CA LEU A 387 -7.25 -9.46 16.01
C LEU A 387 -7.12 -10.96 15.74
N GLY A 388 -8.17 -11.74 16.00
CA GLY A 388 -8.19 -13.16 15.65
C GLY A 388 -7.34 -14.09 16.52
N ALA A 389 -6.80 -13.62 17.64
CA ALA A 389 -6.33 -14.53 18.68
C ALA A 389 -7.56 -15.26 19.24
N GLY A 390 -7.57 -16.60 19.17
CA GLY A 390 -8.66 -17.41 19.73
C GLY A 390 -8.98 -16.97 21.16
N SER A 391 -10.24 -17.07 21.58
CA SER A 391 -10.65 -16.68 22.92
C SER A 391 -10.03 -17.61 23.98
N SER A 392 -8.76 -17.43 24.31
CA SER A 392 -8.23 -17.81 25.60
C SER A 392 -8.63 -16.72 26.60
N SER A 393 -9.94 -16.61 26.86
CA SER A 393 -10.39 -16.00 28.11
C SER A 393 -9.93 -16.93 29.21
N THR A 394 -8.81 -16.59 29.85
CA THR A 394 -8.49 -17.03 31.21
C THR A 394 -9.66 -16.61 32.11
N GLY A 395 -10.59 -17.54 32.31
CA GLY A 395 -11.55 -17.50 33.40
C GLY A 395 -10.90 -18.03 34.68
N GLY A 396 -11.03 -17.24 35.75
CA GLY A 396 -10.73 -17.59 37.16
C GLY A 396 -9.33 -17.16 37.62
N ALA A 397 -9.13 -16.43 38.72
CA ALA A 397 -9.96 -15.91 39.82
C ALA A 397 -9.10 -14.82 40.53
N GLY A 398 -9.54 -13.83 41.30
CA GLY A 398 -10.82 -13.44 41.91
C GLY A 398 -10.53 -12.28 42.89
N GLY A 399 -11.56 -11.53 43.31
CA GLY A 399 -11.47 -10.58 44.44
C GLY A 399 -12.29 -9.29 44.25
N ALA A 400 -13.54 -9.31 44.72
CA ALA A 400 -14.50 -8.21 44.65
C ALA A 400 -14.39 -7.19 45.80
N ALA A 401 -14.72 -5.93 45.49
CA ALA A 401 -15.41 -4.90 46.32
C ALA A 401 -15.02 -3.52 45.73
N GLY A 402 -15.87 -2.55 45.43
CA GLY A 402 -17.30 -2.28 45.60
C GLY A 402 -17.51 -0.78 45.28
N ALA A 403 -18.79 -0.36 45.24
CA ALA A 403 -19.28 1.03 45.20
C ALA A 403 -19.60 1.68 43.83
N GLN A 404 -20.83 1.38 43.40
CA GLN A 404 -21.94 2.32 43.16
C GLN A 404 -21.80 3.44 42.12
N ALA A 405 -22.64 3.29 41.09
CA ALA A 405 -23.12 4.34 40.21
C ALA A 405 -23.99 5.34 40.98
N VAL A 406 -23.80 6.63 40.70
CA VAL A 406 -24.76 7.69 41.05
C VAL A 406 -25.22 8.36 39.76
N VAL A 407 -26.53 8.20 39.51
CA VAL A 407 -27.34 8.97 38.58
C VAL A 407 -27.55 10.36 39.17
N ALA A 408 -27.38 11.42 38.38
CA ALA A 408 -27.88 12.75 38.72
C ALA A 408 -28.55 13.39 37.50
N THR A 409 -29.86 13.61 37.63
CA THR A 409 -30.75 14.33 36.73
C THR A 409 -30.71 15.85 36.97
N ALA A 410 -30.63 16.60 35.87
CA ALA A 410 -31.16 17.94 35.53
C ALA A 410 -31.39 19.03 36.61
N SER A 411 -31.01 20.29 36.30
CA SER A 411 -31.98 21.39 36.00
C SER A 411 -31.33 22.78 35.80
N ALA A 412 -31.89 23.51 34.81
CA ALA A 412 -32.13 24.96 34.70
C ALA A 412 -31.00 25.99 34.42
N ALA A 413 -31.02 26.56 33.21
CA ALA A 413 -31.59 27.90 32.90
C ALA A 413 -30.74 28.70 31.89
N ALA A 414 -31.37 29.05 30.77
CA ALA A 414 -30.89 30.06 29.80
C ALA A 414 -31.42 31.46 30.17
N PRO A 415 -30.95 32.50 29.46
CA PRO A 415 -31.93 33.28 28.70
C PRO A 415 -31.54 33.55 27.25
N ALA A 416 -32.59 33.75 26.46
CA ALA A 416 -32.63 33.88 25.02
C ALA A 416 -32.30 35.29 24.51
N ARG A 417 -31.83 35.36 23.25
CA ARG A 417 -32.11 36.48 22.34
C ARG A 417 -32.46 35.96 20.95
N THR A 418 -33.56 36.52 20.45
CA THR A 418 -34.30 36.26 19.21
C THR A 418 -33.70 36.99 18.01
N ALA A 419 -33.75 36.38 16.81
CA ALA A 419 -34.17 37.06 15.57
C ALA A 419 -34.35 36.08 14.37
N ALA A 420 -35.58 36.08 13.86
CA ALA A 420 -36.05 35.96 12.47
C ALA A 420 -35.64 34.77 11.56
N LYS A 421 -36.66 33.96 11.24
CA LYS A 421 -36.75 33.03 10.11
C LYS A 421 -36.91 33.76 8.78
N THR A 422 -36.32 33.22 7.71
CA THR A 422 -36.87 33.32 6.35
C THR A 422 -36.68 31.97 5.64
N THR A 423 -37.78 31.24 5.49
CA THR A 423 -37.85 29.94 4.83
C THR A 423 -38.17 30.15 3.34
N ARG A 424 -37.34 29.63 2.44
CA ARG A 424 -37.72 29.37 1.04
C ARG A 424 -37.61 27.87 0.78
N THR A 425 -38.76 27.22 0.68
CA THR A 425 -38.94 25.85 0.21
C THR A 425 -38.72 25.78 -1.30
N ARG A 426 -37.88 24.85 -1.75
CA ARG A 426 -37.83 24.43 -3.16
C ARG A 426 -38.16 22.94 -3.23
N THR A 427 -39.34 22.66 -3.75
CA THR A 427 -39.87 21.34 -4.07
C THR A 427 -39.03 20.68 -5.17
N VAL A 428 -38.64 19.42 -4.98
CA VAL A 428 -38.00 18.58 -6.01
C VAL A 428 -39.02 17.51 -6.42
N LYS A 429 -39.37 17.47 -7.71
CA LYS A 429 -40.18 16.41 -8.34
C LYS A 429 -39.28 15.21 -8.69
N PRO A 430 -39.75 13.95 -8.59
CA PRO A 430 -39.02 12.79 -9.07
C PRO A 430 -39.14 12.64 -10.60
N LEU A 431 -38.04 12.27 -11.26
CA LEU A 431 -38.01 11.91 -12.69
C LEU A 431 -38.39 10.43 -12.87
N ALA A 432 -39.28 10.21 -13.83
CA ALA A 432 -39.88 8.93 -14.18
C ALA A 432 -38.93 7.98 -14.92
N LYS A 433 -39.16 6.69 -14.73
CA LYS A 433 -38.65 5.56 -15.53
C LYS A 433 -39.08 5.70 -16.99
N ALA A 434 -38.19 5.39 -17.93
CA ALA A 434 -38.53 5.12 -19.31
C ALA A 434 -38.09 3.69 -19.66
N GLU A 435 -39.08 2.82 -19.83
CA GLU A 435 -38.99 1.60 -20.63
C GLU A 435 -39.07 1.97 -22.11
N ALA A 436 -38.32 1.28 -22.97
CA ALA A 436 -38.61 1.22 -24.40
C ALA A 436 -38.13 -0.13 -24.96
N GLU A 437 -39.10 -1.01 -25.21
CA GLU A 437 -38.97 -2.17 -26.09
C GLU A 437 -39.40 -1.81 -27.53
N LYS A 438 -38.65 -2.38 -28.48
CA LYS A 438 -39.01 -2.83 -29.84
C LYS A 438 -39.32 -1.79 -30.94
N LYS A 439 -38.39 -1.74 -31.91
CA LYS A 439 -38.64 -2.25 -33.26
C LYS A 439 -37.39 -2.89 -33.85
#